data_AF-A0A1C3F8P9-F1
#
_entry.id   AF-A0A1C3F8P9-F1
#
_cell.length_a   1.000
_cell.length_b   1.000
_cell.length_c   1.000
_cell.angle_alpha   90.00
_cell.angle_beta   90.00
_cell.angle_gamma   90.00
#
_symmetry.space_group_name_H-M   'P 1'
#
loop_
_entity.id
_entity.type
_entity.pdbx_description
1 polymer ?
#
loop_
_entity_poly.entity_id
_entity_poly.type
_entity_poly.pdbx_seq_one_letter_code
_entity_poly.pdbx_strand_id
1 'polypeptide(L)'
;MSGLITDRTPLVIAAEINTIRNQAGKILLTSAIEIGRRLKEAKDLLPHGEWGKWLKISVSYSQRTADKLMQLWEEYGTKLLASPDSDGNPNSPPVANLSYSQALILLGIPEEEREEFIAEHDVENMTRVELQQAVKDRDQAIQEKKDIQQDLKFNWQQRAIDAKHKSRK
;
A
#
# COMPACT_ATOMS: atom_id res chain seq x y z
N MET A 1 5.36 -34.85 -33.11
CA MET A 1 5.86 -33.66 -33.82
C MET A 1 4.68 -32.91 -34.42
N SER A 2 4.15 -31.93 -33.69
CA SER A 2 3.38 -30.80 -34.21
C SER A 2 3.56 -29.70 -33.17
N GLY A 3 4.60 -28.88 -33.36
CA GLY A 3 4.72 -27.65 -32.60
C GLY A 3 3.51 -26.81 -32.97
N LEU A 4 2.63 -26.56 -32.00
CA LEU A 4 1.56 -25.59 -32.13
C LEU A 4 2.22 -24.25 -32.46
N ILE A 5 2.24 -23.89 -33.75
CA ILE A 5 2.53 -22.54 -34.16
C ILE A 5 1.31 -21.76 -33.71
N THR A 6 1.35 -21.25 -32.49
CA THR A 6 0.40 -20.24 -32.03
C THR A 6 0.62 -19.06 -32.95
N ASP A 7 -0.36 -18.75 -33.80
CA ASP A 7 -0.28 -17.58 -34.68
C ASP A 7 0.09 -16.36 -33.83
N ARG A 8 1.16 -15.66 -34.23
CA ARG A 8 1.66 -14.49 -33.49
C ARG A 8 0.72 -13.33 -33.69
N THR A 9 -0.34 -13.29 -32.90
CA THR A 9 -1.33 -12.22 -32.90
C THR A 9 -0.96 -11.13 -31.89
N PRO A 10 -1.42 -9.87 -32.09
CA PRO A 10 -1.28 -8.82 -31.08
C PRO A 10 -1.83 -9.22 -29.70
N LEU A 11 -2.89 -10.05 -29.66
CA LEU A 11 -3.48 -10.55 -28.42
C LEU A 11 -2.51 -11.46 -27.64
N VAL A 12 -1.84 -12.40 -28.33
CA VAL A 12 -0.83 -13.28 -27.73
C VAL A 12 0.35 -12.46 -27.22
N ILE A 13 0.84 -11.51 -28.02
CA ILE A 13 1.96 -10.62 -27.62
C ILE A 13 1.57 -9.78 -26.39
N ALA A 14 0.34 -9.26 -26.32
CA ALA A 14 -0.13 -8.52 -25.16
C ALA A 14 -0.16 -9.39 -23.88
N ALA A 15 -0.60 -10.64 -23.99
CA ALA A 15 -0.57 -11.58 -22.87
C ALA A 15 0.86 -11.90 -22.39
N GLU A 16 1.80 -12.08 -23.32
CA GLU A 16 3.23 -12.27 -23.03
C GLU A 16 3.82 -11.05 -22.30
N ILE A 17 3.59 -9.84 -22.81
CA ILE A 17 4.04 -8.58 -22.19
C ILE A 17 3.46 -8.45 -20.77
N ASN A 18 2.17 -8.70 -20.60
CA ASN A 18 1.52 -8.61 -19.29
C ASN A 18 2.08 -9.63 -18.29
N THR A 19 2.41 -10.84 -18.76
CA THR A 19 3.05 -11.88 -17.94
C THR A 19 4.43 -11.43 -17.48
N ILE A 20 5.28 -10.96 -18.39
CA ILE A 20 6.63 -10.44 -18.07
C ILE A 20 6.53 -9.27 -17.09
N ARG A 21 5.61 -8.34 -17.35
CA ARG A 21 5.37 -7.19 -16.47
C ARG A 21 5.00 -7.61 -15.06
N ASN A 22 4.09 -8.58 -14.90
CA ASN A 22 3.68 -9.09 -13.59
C ASN A 22 4.85 -9.75 -12.85
N GLN A 23 5.60 -10.62 -13.54
CA GLN A 23 6.77 -11.29 -12.97
C GLN A 23 7.85 -10.29 -12.53
N ALA A 24 8.20 -9.33 -13.38
CA ALA A 24 9.15 -8.27 -13.05
C ALA A 24 8.67 -7.41 -11.86
N GLY A 25 7.36 -7.12 -11.79
CA GLY A 25 6.74 -6.40 -10.68
C GLY A 25 6.89 -7.13 -9.34
N LYS A 26 6.68 -8.45 -9.31
CA LYS A 26 6.84 -9.29 -8.11
C LYS A 26 8.29 -9.33 -7.64
N ILE A 27 9.23 -9.51 -8.57
CA ILE A 27 10.67 -9.47 -8.28
C ILE A 27 11.05 -8.11 -7.70
N LEU A 28 10.57 -7.02 -8.30
CA LEU A 28 10.85 -5.67 -7.83
C LEU A 28 10.31 -5.43 -6.42
N LEU A 29 9.07 -5.85 -6.13
CA LEU A 29 8.48 -5.69 -4.79
C LEU A 29 9.28 -6.47 -3.74
N THR A 30 9.57 -7.75 -4.01
CA THR A 30 10.36 -8.60 -3.12
C THR A 30 11.75 -8.01 -2.86
N SER A 31 12.40 -7.49 -3.92
CA SER A 31 13.71 -6.85 -3.81
C SER A 31 13.64 -5.56 -2.97
N ALA A 32 12.62 -4.74 -3.17
CA ALA A 32 12.42 -3.51 -2.42
C ALA A 32 12.23 -3.77 -0.92
N ILE A 33 11.47 -4.80 -0.57
CA ILE A 33 11.24 -5.23 0.83
C ILE A 33 12.54 -5.72 1.47
N GLU A 34 13.32 -6.55 0.77
CA GLU A 34 14.61 -7.02 1.28
C GLU A 34 15.61 -5.86 1.47
N ILE A 35 15.63 -4.89 0.54
CA ILE A 35 16.42 -3.67 0.72
C ILE A 35 15.97 -2.91 1.96
N GLY A 36 14.65 -2.75 2.16
CA GLY A 36 14.08 -2.14 3.37
C GLY A 36 14.56 -2.80 4.66
N ARG A 37 14.58 -4.13 4.69
CA ARG A 37 15.09 -4.92 5.82
C ARG A 37 16.56 -4.61 6.11
N ARG A 38 17.41 -4.58 5.09
CA ARG A 38 18.85 -4.25 5.24
C ARG A 38 19.08 -2.80 5.64
N LEU A 39 18.23 -1.88 5.18
CA LEU A 39 18.29 -0.48 5.58
C LEU A 39 17.97 -0.30 7.06
N LYS A 40 16.99 -1.05 7.60
CA LYS A 40 16.72 -1.10 9.06
C LYS A 40 17.94 -1.61 9.83
N GLU A 41 18.48 -2.76 9.42
CA GLU A 41 19.68 -3.35 10.03
C GLU A 41 20.86 -2.37 10.03
N ALA A 42 21.15 -1.73 8.89
CA ALA A 42 22.22 -0.75 8.79
C ALA A 42 21.99 0.49 9.67
N LYS A 43 20.74 0.99 9.74
CA LYS A 43 20.39 2.16 10.55
C LYS A 43 20.60 1.92 12.04
N ASP A 44 20.33 0.71 12.53
CA ASP A 44 20.51 0.33 13.93
C ASP A 44 21.99 0.21 14.33
N LEU A 45 22.88 -0.02 13.36
CA LEU A 45 24.33 -0.12 13.58
C LEU A 45 25.06 1.23 13.49
N LEU A 46 24.39 2.28 12.99
CA LEU A 46 25.02 3.56 12.73
C LEU A 46 24.87 4.53 13.92
N PRO A 47 25.93 5.31 14.24
CA PRO A 47 25.82 6.39 15.21
C PRO A 47 24.78 7.43 14.80
N HIS A 48 24.21 8.12 15.80
CA HIS A 48 23.30 9.24 15.56
C HIS A 48 23.95 10.29 14.65
N GLY A 49 23.19 10.75 13.64
CA GLY A 49 23.62 11.77 12.69
C GLY A 49 24.32 11.25 11.42
N GLU A 50 24.84 10.02 11.42
CA GLU A 50 25.57 9.47 10.25
C GLU A 50 24.64 8.90 9.16
N TRP A 51 23.37 8.64 9.49
CA TRP A 51 22.41 7.97 8.59
C TRP A 51 22.33 8.61 7.18
N GLY A 52 22.12 9.93 7.10
CA GLY A 52 21.93 10.60 5.82
C GLY A 52 23.19 10.59 4.94
N LYS A 53 24.37 10.70 5.56
CA LYS A 53 25.66 10.62 4.86
C LYS A 53 25.92 9.21 4.36
N TRP A 54 25.67 8.21 5.20
CA TRP A 54 25.82 6.80 4.84
C TRP A 54 24.92 6.42 3.66
N LEU A 55 23.64 6.82 3.67
CA LEU A 55 22.71 6.57 2.57
C LEU A 55 23.25 7.08 1.23
N LYS A 56 23.77 8.31 1.21
CA LYS A 56 24.28 8.95 -0.01
C LYS A 56 25.55 8.27 -0.53
N ILE A 57 26.47 7.90 0.35
CA ILE A 57 27.79 7.37 -0.02
C ILE A 57 27.72 5.87 -0.33
N SER A 58 27.02 5.10 0.51
CA SER A 58 27.09 3.63 0.47
C SER A 58 26.08 3.00 -0.48
N VAL A 59 24.89 3.60 -0.65
CA VAL A 59 23.80 3.01 -1.43
C VAL A 59 23.14 3.98 -2.42
N SER A 60 23.65 5.21 -2.54
CA SER A 60 23.12 6.25 -3.45
C SER A 60 21.63 6.56 -3.25
N TYR A 61 21.13 6.48 -2.01
CA TYR A 61 19.72 6.75 -1.72
C TYR A 61 19.49 8.12 -1.10
N SER A 62 18.31 8.67 -1.42
CA SER A 62 17.74 9.75 -0.61
C SER A 62 17.12 9.18 0.67
N GLN A 63 17.03 10.01 1.71
CA GLN A 63 16.33 9.62 2.95
C GLN A 63 14.88 9.20 2.67
N ARG A 64 14.16 9.97 1.84
CA ARG A 64 12.78 9.64 1.41
C ARG A 64 12.67 8.26 0.76
N THR A 65 13.64 7.88 -0.08
CA THR A 65 13.66 6.56 -0.72
C THR A 65 13.88 5.47 0.33
N ALA A 66 14.87 5.66 1.21
CA ALA A 66 15.19 4.70 2.26
C ALA A 66 14.00 4.49 3.20
N ASP A 67 13.36 5.56 3.65
CA ASP A 67 12.21 5.50 4.56
C ASP A 67 11.04 4.72 3.93
N LYS A 68 10.75 4.94 2.64
CA LYS A 68 9.72 4.16 1.92
C LYS A 68 10.03 2.67 1.85
N LEU A 69 11.29 2.32 1.58
CA LEU A 69 11.70 0.91 1.49
C LEU A 69 11.64 0.24 2.87
N MET A 70 12.09 0.93 3.92
CA MET A 70 11.98 0.46 5.30
C MET A 70 10.52 0.28 5.71
N GLN A 71 9.63 1.21 5.35
CA GLN A 71 8.20 1.10 5.61
C GLN A 71 7.58 -0.08 4.86
N LEU A 72 7.96 -0.34 3.60
CA LEU A 72 7.53 -1.54 2.87
C LEU A 72 7.92 -2.83 3.61
N TRP A 73 9.12 -2.88 4.18
CA TRP A 73 9.55 -4.01 5.00
C TRP A 73 8.71 -4.17 6.27
N GLU A 74 8.45 -3.08 7.00
CA GLU A 74 7.67 -3.11 8.24
C GLU A 74 6.24 -3.62 8.01
N GLU A 75 5.62 -3.19 6.91
CA GLU A 75 4.20 -3.40 6.61
C GLU A 75 3.92 -4.70 5.85
N TYR A 76 4.85 -5.13 5.00
CA TYR A 76 4.65 -6.29 4.11
C TYR A 76 5.68 -7.40 4.31
N GLY A 77 6.82 -7.12 4.94
CA GLY A 77 7.95 -8.05 5.02
C GLY A 77 7.65 -9.31 5.82
N THR A 78 6.94 -9.19 6.94
CA THR A 78 6.53 -10.34 7.78
C THR A 78 5.48 -11.21 7.08
N LYS A 79 4.54 -10.59 6.35
CA LYS A 79 3.48 -11.26 5.58
C LYS A 79 4.02 -12.04 4.38
N LEU A 80 5.11 -11.55 3.76
CA LEU A 80 5.79 -12.22 2.63
C LEU A 80 6.78 -13.32 3.05
N LEU A 81 7.37 -13.20 4.25
CA LEU A 81 8.30 -14.21 4.79
C LEU A 81 7.61 -15.34 5.55
N ALA A 82 6.31 -15.20 5.88
CA ALA A 82 5.51 -16.31 6.38
C ALA A 82 5.48 -17.41 5.30
N SER A 83 6.17 -18.53 5.58
CA SER A 83 6.37 -19.61 4.63
C SER A 83 5.04 -20.16 4.09
N PRO A 84 4.93 -20.48 2.78
CA PRO A 84 3.80 -21.25 2.24
C PRO A 84 3.65 -22.65 2.88
N ASP A 85 4.65 -23.13 3.61
CA ASP A 85 4.62 -24.43 4.31
C ASP A 85 3.88 -24.39 5.67
N SER A 86 3.47 -23.21 6.14
CA SER A 86 2.80 -23.05 7.44
C SER A 86 1.28 -23.20 7.31
N ASP A 87 0.79 -24.41 6.98
CA ASP A 87 -0.63 -24.83 7.05
C ASP A 87 -1.65 -23.71 6.68
N GLY A 88 -1.25 -22.92 5.69
CA GLY A 88 -1.82 -21.62 5.42
C GLY A 88 -3.00 -21.82 4.51
N ASN A 89 -4.19 -21.48 5.01
CA ASN A 89 -5.42 -21.43 4.24
C ASN A 89 -5.11 -20.91 2.82
N PRO A 90 -5.43 -21.66 1.74
CA PRO A 90 -5.21 -21.21 0.36
C PRO A 90 -5.98 -19.90 0.02
N ASN A 91 -6.82 -19.43 0.95
CA ASN A 91 -7.42 -18.10 0.98
C ASN A 91 -6.64 -17.09 1.86
N SER A 92 -5.31 -17.03 1.79
CA SER A 92 -4.54 -15.97 2.44
C SER A 92 -4.14 -14.85 1.45
N PRO A 93 -5.03 -13.91 1.04
CA PRO A 93 -4.63 -12.67 0.39
C PRO A 93 -4.36 -11.59 1.46
N PRO A 94 -3.36 -10.68 1.30
CA PRO A 94 -3.43 -9.65 0.25
C PRO A 94 -2.11 -9.29 -0.49
N VAL A 95 -0.94 -9.83 -0.14
CA VAL A 95 0.36 -9.32 -0.67
C VAL A 95 0.87 -10.08 -1.90
N ALA A 96 0.43 -11.32 -2.12
CA ALA A 96 1.05 -12.25 -3.09
C ALA A 96 0.99 -11.79 -4.57
N ASN A 97 0.08 -10.87 -4.92
CA ASN A 97 -0.08 -10.37 -6.28
C ASN A 97 0.08 -8.85 -6.43
N LEU A 98 0.61 -8.15 -5.42
CA LEU A 98 0.86 -6.71 -5.55
C LEU A 98 2.12 -6.43 -6.39
N SER A 99 2.04 -5.41 -7.24
CA SER A 99 3.22 -4.76 -7.80
C SER A 99 3.83 -3.78 -6.80
N TYR A 100 5.11 -3.46 -6.98
CA TYR A 100 5.80 -2.42 -6.20
C TYR A 100 5.04 -1.09 -6.13
N SER A 101 4.44 -0.67 -7.25
CA SER A 101 3.68 0.59 -7.27
C SER A 101 2.39 0.51 -6.46
N GLN A 102 1.67 -0.62 -6.54
CA GLN A 102 0.44 -0.81 -5.77
C GLN A 102 0.75 -0.88 -4.27
N ALA A 103 1.78 -1.63 -3.86
CA ALA A 103 2.21 -1.71 -2.47
C ALA A 103 2.52 -0.33 -1.87
N LEU A 104 3.22 0.53 -2.63
CA LEU A 104 3.51 1.91 -2.21
C LEU A 104 2.26 2.79 -2.10
N ILE A 105 1.27 2.62 -2.97
CA ILE A 105 0.02 3.39 -2.91
C ILE A 105 -0.79 2.96 -1.68
N LEU A 106 -0.86 1.66 -1.42
CA LEU A 106 -1.58 1.08 -0.28
C LEU A 106 -0.97 1.46 1.08
N LEU A 107 0.28 1.92 1.13
CA LEU A 107 0.85 2.54 2.35
C LEU A 107 0.14 3.84 2.76
N GLY A 108 -0.63 4.45 1.86
CA GLY A 108 -1.50 5.58 2.20
C GLY A 108 -2.75 5.18 2.99
N ILE A 109 -3.08 3.89 3.03
CA ILE A 109 -4.21 3.35 3.79
C ILE A 109 -3.69 2.79 5.12
N PRO A 110 -4.37 3.08 6.26
CA PRO A 110 -4.07 2.47 7.55
C PRO A 110 -3.98 0.94 7.43
N GLU A 111 -3.06 0.32 8.19
CA GLU A 111 -2.84 -1.13 8.08
C GLU A 111 -4.14 -1.92 8.34
N GLU A 112 -4.94 -1.47 9.30
CA GLU A 112 -6.17 -2.14 9.73
C GLU A 112 -7.26 -2.13 8.64
N GLU A 113 -7.24 -1.14 7.74
CA GLU A 113 -8.23 -0.96 6.67
C GLU A 113 -7.75 -1.49 5.32
N ARG A 114 -6.45 -1.85 5.21
CA ARG A 114 -5.85 -2.22 3.93
C ARG A 114 -6.39 -3.54 3.39
N GLU A 115 -6.64 -4.52 4.26
CA GLU A 115 -7.16 -5.83 3.86
C GLU A 115 -8.60 -5.73 3.33
N GLU A 116 -9.45 -4.96 4.02
CA GLU A 116 -10.81 -4.65 3.59
C GLU A 116 -10.81 -3.91 2.25
N PHE A 117 -9.98 -2.86 2.12
CA PHE A 117 -9.86 -2.11 0.87
C PHE A 117 -9.46 -3.01 -0.32
N ILE A 118 -8.49 -3.91 -0.12
CA ILE A 118 -8.04 -4.84 -1.17
C ILE A 118 -9.16 -5.81 -1.57
N ALA A 119 -9.93 -6.31 -0.60
CA ALA A 119 -11.05 -7.20 -0.86
C ALA A 119 -12.18 -6.52 -1.64
N GLU A 120 -12.44 -5.24 -1.39
CA GLU A 120 -13.52 -4.49 -2.05
C GLU A 120 -13.18 -4.02 -3.48
N HIS A 121 -11.91 -3.72 -3.78
CA HIS A 121 -11.52 -2.98 -4.98
C HIS A 121 -10.82 -3.79 -6.08
N ASP A 122 -10.64 -5.11 -5.91
CA ASP A 122 -9.89 -5.96 -6.86
C ASP A 122 -8.54 -5.32 -7.28
N VAL A 123 -7.73 -5.00 -6.26
CA VAL A 123 -6.49 -4.22 -6.43
C VAL A 123 -5.49 -4.90 -7.38
N GLU A 124 -5.53 -6.23 -7.49
CA GLU A 124 -4.68 -7.00 -8.40
C GLU A 124 -4.85 -6.56 -9.87
N ASN A 125 -6.09 -6.31 -10.28
CA ASN A 125 -6.42 -5.94 -11.66
C ASN A 125 -6.42 -4.43 -11.90
N MET A 126 -6.43 -3.61 -10.84
CA MET A 126 -6.36 -2.16 -10.97
C MET A 126 -5.02 -1.69 -11.54
N THR A 127 -5.08 -0.81 -12.52
CA THR A 127 -3.93 -0.01 -12.93
C THR A 127 -3.49 0.90 -11.78
N ARG A 128 -2.24 1.35 -11.85
CA ARG A 128 -1.70 2.33 -10.90
C ARG A 128 -2.60 3.58 -10.78
N VAL A 129 -3.17 4.03 -11.90
CA VAL A 129 -4.01 5.25 -11.92
C VAL A 129 -5.36 5.00 -11.25
N GLU A 130 -6.00 3.87 -11.55
CA GLU A 130 -7.27 3.47 -10.92
C GLU A 130 -7.10 3.30 -9.42
N LEU A 131 -6.03 2.63 -8.97
CA LEU A 131 -5.76 2.46 -7.55
C LEU A 131 -5.52 3.82 -6.86
N GLN A 132 -4.80 4.74 -7.49
CA GLN A 132 -4.60 6.09 -6.94
C GLN A 132 -5.93 6.84 -6.81
N GLN A 133 -6.82 6.69 -7.78
CA GLN A 133 -8.13 7.33 -7.75
C GLN A 133 -9.00 6.70 -6.65
N ALA A 134 -9.02 5.38 -6.52
CA ALA A 134 -9.78 4.69 -5.48
C ALA A 134 -9.35 5.09 -4.07
N VAL A 135 -8.03 5.20 -3.81
CA VAL A 135 -7.53 5.68 -2.51
C VAL A 135 -7.95 7.13 -2.27
N LYS A 136 -7.88 7.99 -3.28
CA LYS A 136 -8.29 9.39 -3.18
C LYS A 136 -9.79 9.54 -2.90
N ASP A 137 -10.63 8.77 -3.58
CA ASP A 137 -12.08 8.79 -3.41
C ASP A 137 -12.46 8.31 -2.00
N ARG A 138 -11.80 7.26 -1.49
CA ARG A 138 -11.92 6.82 -0.09
C ARG A 138 -11.57 7.95 0.88
N ASP A 139 -10.42 8.59 0.70
CA ASP A 139 -9.94 9.64 1.61
C ASP A 139 -10.90 10.84 1.63
N GLN A 140 -11.43 11.21 0.46
CA GLN A 140 -12.43 12.27 0.34
C GLN A 140 -13.73 11.89 1.06
N ALA A 141 -14.25 10.67 0.86
CA ALA A 141 -15.46 10.20 1.53
C ALA A 141 -15.30 10.16 3.07
N ILE A 142 -14.12 9.77 3.56
CA ILE A 142 -13.79 9.79 4.99
C ILE A 142 -13.80 11.22 5.53
N GLN A 143 -13.22 12.17 4.78
CA GLN A 143 -13.19 13.57 5.20
C GLN A 143 -14.58 14.19 5.23
N GLU A 144 -15.38 14.00 4.17
CA GLU A 144 -16.76 14.50 4.10
C GLU A 144 -17.62 13.94 5.24
N LYS A 145 -17.47 12.65 5.56
CA LYS A 145 -18.17 12.02 6.69
C LYS A 145 -17.76 12.64 8.03
N LYS A 146 -16.47 12.93 8.22
CA LYS A 146 -15.97 13.59 9.44
C LYS A 146 -16.53 15.01 9.56
N ASP A 147 -16.55 15.77 8.47
CA ASP A 147 -17.07 17.13 8.46
C ASP A 147 -18.57 17.16 8.79
N ILE A 148 -19.36 16.29 8.17
CA ILE A 148 -20.80 16.12 8.48
C ILE A 148 -21.00 15.76 9.96
N GLN A 149 -20.18 14.85 10.51
CA GLN A 149 -20.28 14.46 11.92
C GLN A 149 -19.94 15.62 12.86
N GLN A 150 -18.94 16.44 12.52
CA GLN A 150 -18.59 17.64 13.29
C GLN A 150 -19.70 18.68 13.25
N ASP A 151 -20.26 18.96 12.07
CA ASP A 151 -21.36 19.91 11.89
C ASP A 151 -22.61 19.48 12.65
N LEU A 152 -22.97 18.19 12.59
CA LEU A 152 -24.07 17.64 13.37
C LEU A 152 -23.80 17.85 14.87
N LYS A 153 -22.61 17.47 15.36
CA LYS A 153 -22.25 17.61 16.77
C LYS A 153 -22.31 19.07 17.23
N PHE A 154 -21.82 20.01 16.43
CA PHE A 154 -21.90 21.44 16.70
C PHE A 154 -23.36 21.92 16.77
N ASN A 155 -24.19 21.57 15.79
CA ASN A 155 -25.61 21.93 15.76
C ASN A 155 -26.38 21.36 16.96
N TRP A 156 -26.10 20.13 17.38
CA TRP A 156 -26.70 19.51 18.56
C TRP A 156 -26.30 20.26 19.85
N GLN A 157 -25.04 20.64 19.99
CA GLN A 157 -24.55 21.42 21.14
C GLN A 157 -25.21 22.80 21.22
N GLN A 158 -25.30 23.49 20.08
CA GLN A 158 -25.92 24.82 20.02
C GLN A 158 -27.41 24.75 20.41
N ARG A 159 -28.15 23.79 19.86
CA ARG A 159 -29.56 23.56 20.23
C ARG A 159 -29.75 23.26 21.72
N ALA A 160 -28.84 22.51 22.33
CA ALA A 160 -28.88 22.21 23.76
C ALA A 160 -28.61 23.46 24.63
N ILE A 161 -27.72 24.36 24.19
CA ILE A 161 -27.46 25.65 24.85
C ILE A 161 -28.70 26.54 24.76
N ASP A 162 -29.28 26.69 23.56
CA ASP A 162 -30.45 27.54 23.32
C ASP A 162 -31.67 27.07 24.13
N ALA A 163 -31.88 25.74 24.22
CA ALA A 163 -32.95 25.16 25.02
C ALA A 163 -32.79 25.46 26.53
N LYS A 164 -31.56 25.40 27.07
CA LYS A 164 -31.28 25.77 28.46
C LYS A 164 -31.51 27.26 28.74
N HIS A 165 -31.19 28.14 27.79
CA HIS A 165 -31.47 29.56 27.92
C HIS A 165 -32.96 29.87 27.88
N LYS A 166 -33.74 29.13 27.07
CA LYS A 166 -35.20 29.31 26.97
C LYS A 166 -35.96 28.82 28.20
N SER A 167 -35.46 27.78 28.90
CA SER A 167 -36.08 27.25 30.13
C SER A 167 -35.78 28.07 31.40
N ARG A 168 -34.91 29.07 31.33
CA ARG A 168 -34.52 29.95 32.45
C ARG A 168 -35.22 31.32 32.45
N LYS A 169 -36.03 31.60 31.44
CA LYS A 169 -36.93 32.77 31.36
C LYS A 169 -38.36 32.31 31.64
#